data_AF-A0A7R9YRM0-F1
#
_entry.id   AF-A0A7R9YRM0-F1
#
_cell.length_a   1.000
_cell.length_b   1.000
_cell.length_c   1.000
_cell.angle_alpha   90.00
_cell.angle_beta   90.00
_cell.angle_gamma   90.00
#
_symmetry.space_group_name_H-M   'P 1'
#
loop_
_entity.id
_entity.type
_entity.pdbx_description
1 polymer ?
#
loop_
_entity_poly.entity_id
_entity_poly.type
_entity_poly.pdbx_seq_one_letter_code
_entity_poly.pdbx_strand_id
1 'polypeptide(L)'
;TTSAAQQFGDLWMQPECSNEKGASGAPASLQDAFSAWRLAKLAKAQSRTVQPPSSPDAARKQQLRRQFVDIAKSYIGVPYCQRAHEPINCACEGCTESGRKLYDDPSFVDCCALVRIVVRKMRDQLGVRIGPMNQAYQFDTLPVRVDNLEELEPGDLIFYSGRYFNPETKQHPFDMTHVEIFIGGSTGEATIGSRERFKWVKEYDTYKFVSKRWSLIGCFFCKLDPWLEGNLQPQHPELWREPWGTKPAPVGIALSWNSQRFSVFHHGSAGDEDADGQGAQDSW
;
A
#
# COMPACT_ATOMS: atom_id res chain seq x y z
N THR A 1 28.64 6.85 59.64
CA THR A 1 30.05 7.05 60.06
C THR A 1 30.29 6.32 61.36
N THR A 2 30.60 5.03 61.23
CA THR A 2 31.05 4.08 62.28
C THR A 2 31.53 2.87 61.47
N SER A 3 32.82 2.74 61.17
CA SER A 3 33.90 2.14 61.98
C SER A 3 33.85 0.61 62.04
N ALA A 4 35.03 0.03 61.78
CA ALA A 4 35.49 -1.31 62.16
C ALA A 4 34.89 -2.47 61.33
N ALA A 5 35.62 -3.54 61.00
CA ALA A 5 37.00 -3.93 61.20
C ALA A 5 37.14 -5.37 60.64
N GLN A 6 38.36 -5.72 60.24
CA GLN A 6 38.96 -7.07 60.40
C GLN A 6 38.32 -8.26 59.63
N GLN A 7 39.01 -9.35 59.29
CA GLN A 7 40.41 -9.79 59.17
C GLN A 7 40.32 -11.26 58.71
N PHE A 8 41.29 -11.71 57.91
CA PHE A 8 41.90 -13.06 57.88
C PHE A 8 41.09 -14.36 57.65
N GLY A 9 41.77 -15.30 56.98
CA GLY A 9 41.46 -16.73 56.93
C GLY A 9 41.50 -17.24 55.49
N ASP A 10 42.67 -17.46 54.87
CA ASP A 10 43.41 -18.73 54.92
C ASP A 10 42.51 -19.98 54.81
N LEU A 11 42.71 -20.78 53.76
CA LEU A 11 43.42 -22.06 53.84
C LEU A 11 42.95 -23.03 52.73
N TRP A 12 43.87 -23.31 51.80
CA TRP A 12 44.14 -24.61 51.15
C TRP A 12 43.00 -25.61 50.89
N MET A 13 42.79 -25.95 49.61
CA MET A 13 42.78 -27.34 49.11
C MET A 13 42.65 -27.35 47.58
N GLN A 14 43.71 -27.77 46.88
CA GLN A 14 43.57 -28.56 45.65
C GLN A 14 43.39 -30.03 46.10
N PRO A 15 42.64 -30.90 45.41
CA PRO A 15 43.16 -31.52 44.18
C PRO A 15 42.13 -32.01 43.13
N GLU A 16 42.66 -32.18 41.90
CA GLU A 16 42.47 -33.28 40.96
C GLU A 16 41.10 -33.73 40.40
N CYS A 17 41.18 -34.04 39.09
CA CYS A 17 40.34 -34.92 38.28
C CYS A 17 38.91 -34.41 38.02
N SER A 18 38.39 -34.37 36.80
CA SER A 18 38.53 -35.37 35.75
C SER A 18 38.15 -34.81 34.37
N ASN A 19 38.81 -35.42 33.41
CA ASN A 19 38.64 -35.39 31.97
C ASN A 19 37.20 -35.73 31.53
N GLU A 20 36.52 -34.84 30.80
CA GLU A 20 35.55 -35.23 29.76
C GLU A 20 35.74 -34.36 28.52
N LYS A 21 36.72 -34.76 27.70
CA LYS A 21 36.65 -34.58 26.26
C LYS A 21 35.60 -35.55 25.72
N GLY A 22 34.63 -35.06 24.96
CA GLY A 22 33.98 -35.88 23.94
C GLY A 22 32.48 -35.72 23.75
N ALA A 23 32.02 -34.53 23.36
CA ALA A 23 30.89 -34.44 22.44
C ALA A 23 31.27 -33.47 21.33
N SER A 24 31.82 -34.03 20.26
CA SER A 24 32.02 -33.38 18.97
C SER A 24 30.66 -33.05 18.35
N GLY A 25 30.01 -32.00 18.83
CA GLY A 25 28.94 -31.35 18.09
C GLY A 25 29.59 -30.52 17.00
N ALA A 26 29.44 -30.92 15.73
CA ALA A 26 29.80 -30.06 14.61
C ALA A 26 29.16 -28.68 14.84
N PRO A 27 29.89 -27.56 14.61
CA PRO A 27 29.29 -26.24 14.77
C PRO A 27 28.05 -26.20 13.90
N ALA A 28 26.88 -25.96 14.51
CA ALA A 28 25.61 -25.87 13.81
C ALA A 28 25.81 -24.99 12.58
N SER A 29 25.42 -25.50 11.41
CA SER A 29 25.67 -24.79 10.17
C SER A 29 24.97 -23.43 10.23
N LEU A 30 25.48 -22.43 9.51
CA LEU A 30 24.82 -21.12 9.45
C LEU A 30 23.34 -21.25 9.01
N GLN A 31 23.04 -22.29 8.23
CA GLN A 31 21.71 -22.66 7.79
C GLN A 31 20.82 -23.18 8.94
N ASP A 32 21.38 -23.94 9.88
CA ASP A 32 20.67 -24.43 11.07
C ASP A 32 20.40 -23.28 12.06
N ALA A 33 21.40 -22.42 12.27
CA ALA A 33 21.26 -21.21 13.09
C ALA A 33 20.19 -20.26 12.52
N PHE A 34 20.13 -20.12 11.20
CA PHE A 34 19.10 -19.31 10.53
C PHE A 34 17.70 -19.92 10.62
N SER A 35 17.59 -21.25 10.51
CA SER A 35 16.33 -21.97 10.63
C SER A 35 15.76 -21.87 12.05
N ALA A 36 16.61 -22.02 13.07
CA ALA A 36 16.25 -21.82 14.47
C ALA A 36 15.79 -20.38 14.75
N TRP A 37 16.51 -19.38 14.21
CA TRP A 37 16.11 -17.97 14.32
C TRP A 37 14.75 -17.70 13.67
N ARG A 38 14.48 -18.28 12.49
CA ARG A 38 13.22 -18.12 11.77
C ARG A 38 12.04 -18.72 12.53
N LEU A 39 12.20 -19.92 13.10
CA LEU A 39 11.17 -20.58 13.90
C LEU A 39 10.87 -19.79 15.18
N ALA A 40 11.90 -19.31 15.87
CA ALA A 40 11.74 -18.44 17.05
C ALA A 40 11.00 -17.13 16.72
N LYS A 41 11.23 -16.56 15.54
CA LYS A 41 10.54 -15.34 15.09
C LYS A 41 9.05 -15.58 14.81
N LEU A 42 8.69 -16.73 14.26
CA LEU A 42 7.31 -17.12 14.00
C LEU A 42 6.54 -17.41 15.29
N ALA A 43 7.16 -18.12 16.24
CA ALA A 43 6.56 -18.37 17.56
C ALA A 43 6.29 -17.06 18.33
N LYS A 44 7.20 -16.08 18.23
CA LYS A 44 7.04 -14.75 18.84
C LYS A 44 5.96 -13.89 18.16
N ALA A 45 5.66 -14.15 16.89
CA ALA A 45 4.55 -13.52 16.18
C ALA A 45 3.19 -14.12 16.57
N GLN A 46 3.15 -15.42 16.89
CA GLN A 46 1.93 -16.14 17.26
C GLN A 46 1.54 -15.94 18.73
N SER A 47 2.47 -15.55 19.62
CA SER A 47 2.20 -15.39 21.05
C SER A 47 1.73 -13.99 21.47
N ARG A 48 1.45 -13.07 20.54
CA ARG A 48 0.85 -11.76 20.87
C ARG A 48 -0.67 -11.89 21.00
N THR A 49 -1.12 -12.26 22.19
CA THR A 49 -2.51 -12.07 22.61
C THR A 49 -2.84 -10.58 22.63
N VAL A 50 -3.86 -10.20 21.86
CA VAL A 50 -4.32 -8.81 21.70
C VAL A 50 -5.32 -8.49 22.81
N GLN A 51 -4.97 -7.54 23.67
CA GLN A 51 -5.89 -6.90 24.61
C GLN A 51 -6.54 -5.67 23.94
N PRO A 52 -7.79 -5.31 24.29
CA PRO A 52 -8.46 -4.14 23.73
C PRO A 52 -7.83 -2.85 24.27
N PRO A 53 -7.64 -1.80 23.44
CA PRO A 53 -6.85 -0.65 23.85
C PRO A 53 -7.64 0.41 24.61
N SER A 54 -7.00 0.97 25.64
CA SER A 54 -7.26 2.31 26.18
C SER A 54 -5.92 3.05 26.31
N SER A 55 -5.85 4.34 25.91
CA SER A 55 -4.70 5.28 26.02
C SER A 55 -3.51 5.14 25.00
N PRO A 56 -2.47 6.02 25.05
CA PRO A 56 -1.62 6.71 24.03
C PRO A 56 -1.64 6.48 22.50
N ASP A 57 -2.39 5.53 21.96
CA ASP A 57 -2.35 5.19 20.53
C ASP A 57 -3.03 6.27 19.64
N ALA A 58 -4.12 6.87 20.12
CA ALA A 58 -4.87 7.88 19.37
C ALA A 58 -4.07 9.17 19.11
N ALA A 59 -3.32 9.67 20.11
CA ALA A 59 -2.52 10.88 19.94
C ALA A 59 -1.36 10.68 18.97
N ARG A 60 -0.73 9.49 19.00
CA ARG A 60 0.29 9.08 18.04
C ARG A 60 -0.30 8.96 16.63
N LYS A 61 -1.43 8.28 16.47
CA LYS A 61 -2.13 8.16 15.17
C LYS A 61 -2.44 9.53 14.60
N GLN A 62 -2.96 10.45 15.42
CA GLN A 62 -3.24 11.82 14.97
C GLN A 62 -1.97 12.58 14.56
N GLN A 63 -0.86 12.39 15.27
CA GLN A 63 0.43 12.97 14.86
C GLN A 63 0.89 12.42 13.51
N LEU A 64 0.80 11.11 13.29
CA LEU A 64 1.18 10.47 12.03
C LEU A 64 0.27 10.94 10.88
N ARG A 65 -1.05 11.07 11.10
CA ARG A 65 -2.00 11.64 10.13
C ARG A 65 -1.58 13.04 9.69
N ARG A 66 -1.27 13.92 10.64
CA ARG A 66 -0.77 15.27 10.33
C ARG A 66 0.50 15.24 9.49
N GLN A 67 1.48 14.43 9.89
CA GLN A 67 2.73 14.27 9.12
C GLN A 67 2.47 13.75 7.69
N PHE A 68 1.55 12.80 7.53
CA PHE A 68 1.17 12.27 6.23
C PHE A 68 0.61 13.37 5.31
N VAL A 69 -0.32 14.17 5.83
CA VAL A 69 -0.91 15.30 5.10
C VAL A 69 0.13 16.40 4.82
N ASP A 70 0.98 16.75 5.79
CA ASP A 70 2.01 17.78 5.63
C ASP A 70 3.03 17.41 4.55
N ILE A 71 3.45 16.13 4.52
CA ILE A 71 4.31 15.63 3.46
C ILE A 71 3.59 15.70 2.12
N ALA A 72 2.32 15.28 2.03
CA ALA A 72 1.56 15.39 0.79
C ALA A 72 1.45 16.84 0.29
N LYS A 73 1.20 17.80 1.19
CA LYS A 73 1.16 19.24 0.89
C LYS A 73 2.48 19.77 0.33
N SER A 74 3.62 19.23 0.76
CA SER A 74 4.94 19.61 0.23
C SER A 74 5.14 19.28 -1.26
N TYR A 75 4.26 18.45 -1.85
CA TYR A 75 4.28 18.11 -3.28
C TYR A 75 3.31 18.94 -4.12
N ILE A 76 2.53 19.86 -3.54
CA ILE A 76 1.67 20.76 -4.30
C ILE A 76 2.52 21.54 -5.30
N GLY A 77 2.09 21.58 -6.56
CA GLY A 77 2.83 22.20 -7.66
C GLY A 77 3.64 21.23 -8.53
N VAL A 78 3.90 20.00 -8.05
CA VAL A 78 4.67 19.01 -8.80
C VAL A 78 3.83 18.41 -9.95
N PRO A 79 4.29 18.44 -11.22
CA PRO A 79 3.48 17.99 -12.35
C PRO A 79 3.19 16.48 -12.36
N TYR A 80 2.12 16.09 -13.04
CA TYR A 80 1.65 14.69 -13.08
C TYR A 80 2.64 13.75 -13.77
N CYS A 81 3.03 14.04 -15.02
CA CYS A 81 4.03 13.25 -15.74
C CYS A 81 4.71 14.06 -16.85
N GLN A 82 6.01 13.87 -17.04
CA GLN A 82 6.78 14.62 -18.04
C GLN A 82 6.24 14.45 -19.45
N ARG A 83 5.88 13.21 -19.82
CA ARG A 83 5.33 12.84 -21.14
C ARG A 83 3.96 13.45 -21.48
N ALA A 84 3.38 14.25 -20.59
CA ALA A 84 2.19 15.03 -20.88
C ALA A 84 2.51 16.45 -21.40
N HIS A 85 3.78 16.84 -21.37
CA HIS A 85 4.22 18.18 -21.72
C HIS A 85 5.18 18.14 -22.91
N GLU A 86 5.16 19.19 -23.73
CA GLU A 86 6.08 19.36 -24.86
C GLU A 86 7.35 20.10 -24.39
N PRO A 87 8.55 19.77 -24.92
CA PRO A 87 9.78 20.37 -24.43
C PRO A 87 9.95 21.87 -24.75
N ILE A 88 9.51 22.31 -25.94
CA ILE A 88 9.87 23.64 -26.46
C ILE A 88 8.71 24.63 -26.29
N ASN A 89 7.52 24.28 -26.81
CA ASN A 89 6.36 25.16 -26.90
C ASN A 89 5.09 24.47 -26.36
N CYS A 90 5.12 24.03 -25.10
CA CYS A 90 3.97 23.38 -24.50
C CYS A 90 2.81 24.36 -24.25
N ALA A 91 1.73 24.21 -25.01
CA ALA A 91 0.48 24.95 -24.84
C ALA A 91 -0.60 24.13 -24.09
N CYS A 92 -0.20 23.12 -23.31
CA CYS A 92 -1.18 22.33 -22.55
C CYS A 92 -1.82 23.17 -21.44
N GLU A 93 -3.01 22.77 -21.01
CA GLU A 93 -3.80 23.45 -19.99
C GLU A 93 -2.96 23.81 -18.75
N GLY A 94 -2.14 22.88 -18.25
CA GLY A 94 -1.31 23.17 -17.08
C GLY A 94 -0.16 24.14 -17.32
N CYS A 95 0.54 24.09 -18.46
CA CYS A 95 1.60 25.07 -18.74
C CYS A 95 1.01 26.49 -18.87
N THR A 96 -0.16 26.61 -19.50
CA THR A 96 -0.89 27.88 -19.61
C THR A 96 -1.40 28.37 -18.25
N GLU A 97 -2.05 27.52 -17.46
CA GLU A 97 -2.62 27.87 -16.14
C GLU A 97 -1.52 28.24 -15.13
N SER A 98 -0.39 27.54 -15.14
CA SER A 98 0.72 27.80 -14.21
C SER A 98 1.65 28.93 -14.64
N GLY A 99 1.60 29.35 -15.91
CA GLY A 99 2.54 30.31 -16.47
C GLY A 99 4.00 29.82 -16.54
N ARG A 100 4.25 28.51 -16.38
CA ARG A 100 5.60 27.91 -16.39
C ARG A 100 5.66 26.66 -17.26
N LYS A 101 6.85 26.32 -17.75
CA LYS A 101 7.08 25.10 -18.53
C LYS A 101 7.19 23.89 -17.61
N LEU A 102 6.10 23.14 -17.47
CA LEU A 102 6.05 21.95 -16.59
C LEU A 102 6.94 20.79 -17.09
N TYR A 103 7.36 20.79 -18.35
CA TYR A 103 8.31 19.80 -18.89
C TYR A 103 9.67 19.85 -18.19
N ASP A 104 10.10 21.04 -17.77
CA ASP A 104 11.42 21.31 -17.20
C ASP A 104 11.47 21.06 -15.69
N ASP A 105 10.37 20.62 -15.07
CA ASP A 105 10.35 20.31 -13.64
C ASP A 105 11.28 19.14 -13.28
N PRO A 106 11.93 19.18 -12.11
CA PRO A 106 12.88 18.16 -11.68
C PRO A 106 12.20 16.85 -11.26
N SER A 107 10.88 16.84 -11.07
CA SER A 107 10.16 15.68 -10.56
C SER A 107 8.73 15.65 -11.06
N PHE A 108 8.18 14.44 -11.13
CA PHE A 108 6.84 14.17 -11.61
C PHE A 108 6.17 13.12 -10.73
N VAL A 109 4.90 13.34 -10.41
CA VAL A 109 4.18 12.53 -9.43
C VAL A 109 2.76 12.29 -9.90
N ASP A 110 2.47 11.06 -10.32
CA ASP A 110 1.09 10.59 -10.54
C ASP A 110 0.35 10.32 -9.22
N CYS A 111 -0.93 9.96 -9.29
CA CYS A 111 -1.79 9.79 -8.12
C CYS A 111 -1.29 8.74 -7.12
N CYS A 112 -0.93 7.55 -7.61
CA CYS A 112 -0.41 6.49 -6.76
C CYS A 112 1.04 6.75 -6.32
N ALA A 113 1.82 7.46 -7.13
CA ALA A 113 3.17 7.89 -6.79
C ALA A 113 3.19 8.86 -5.61
N LEU A 114 2.23 9.79 -5.54
CA LEU A 114 2.11 10.73 -4.42
C LEU A 114 1.99 9.96 -3.10
N VAL A 115 1.02 9.05 -3.02
CA VAL A 115 0.80 8.21 -1.83
C VAL A 115 2.03 7.37 -1.51
N ARG A 116 2.66 6.72 -2.51
CA ARG A 116 3.90 5.94 -2.29
C ARG A 116 5.01 6.80 -1.71
N ILE A 117 5.22 8.00 -2.24
CA ILE A 117 6.29 8.89 -1.80
C ILE A 117 6.06 9.32 -0.34
N VAL A 118 4.83 9.68 0.02
CA VAL A 118 4.47 10.02 1.40
C VAL A 118 4.77 8.85 2.34
N VAL A 119 4.26 7.65 2.04
CA VAL A 119 4.49 6.45 2.87
C VAL A 119 5.98 6.11 2.96
N ARG A 120 6.75 6.25 1.86
CA ARG A 120 8.20 5.99 1.87
C ARG A 120 8.97 6.99 2.73
N LYS A 121 8.57 8.27 2.73
CA LYS A 121 9.16 9.29 3.62
C LYS A 121 8.84 9.04 5.08
N MET A 122 7.71 8.38 5.37
CA MET A 122 7.29 8.02 6.72
C MET A 122 7.65 6.58 7.12
N ARG A 123 8.45 5.86 6.32
CA ARG A 123 8.75 4.43 6.52
C ARG A 123 9.21 4.12 7.95
N ASP A 124 10.07 4.97 8.50
CA ASP A 124 10.69 4.72 9.80
C ASP A 124 9.68 4.96 10.95
N GLN A 125 8.74 5.88 10.77
CA GLN A 125 7.66 6.18 11.74
C GLN A 125 6.53 5.14 11.68
N LEU A 126 6.21 4.67 10.47
CA LEU A 126 5.12 3.71 10.23
C LEU A 126 5.58 2.26 10.44
N GLY A 127 6.87 1.96 10.31
CA GLY A 127 7.40 0.60 10.41
C GLY A 127 7.03 -0.31 9.22
N VAL A 128 6.55 0.26 8.12
CA VAL A 128 6.15 -0.46 6.89
C VAL A 128 6.89 0.04 5.67
N ARG A 129 7.09 -0.83 4.68
CA ARG A 129 7.68 -0.49 3.40
C ARG A 129 6.69 -0.78 2.27
N ILE A 130 6.16 0.28 1.67
CA ILE A 130 5.28 0.15 0.50
C ILE A 130 6.09 -0.24 -0.75
N GLY A 131 5.54 -1.19 -1.52
CA GLY A 131 6.11 -1.64 -2.79
C GLY A 131 6.08 -0.58 -3.90
N PRO A 132 6.56 -0.92 -5.11
CA PRO A 132 6.48 -0.05 -6.29
C PRO A 132 5.11 -0.11 -7.00
N MET A 133 4.20 -0.98 -6.55
CA MET A 133 2.91 -1.26 -7.18
C MET A 133 1.95 -0.05 -7.20
N ASN A 134 0.87 -0.18 -7.98
CA ASN A 134 -0.06 0.89 -8.33
C ASN A 134 -1.15 1.15 -7.24
N GLN A 135 -2.13 2.00 -7.57
CA GLN A 135 -3.27 2.35 -6.70
C GLN A 135 -4.11 1.12 -6.27
N ALA A 136 -4.22 0.10 -7.12
CA ALA A 136 -4.98 -1.11 -6.79
C ALA A 136 -4.29 -1.90 -5.65
N TYR A 137 -2.96 -1.94 -5.63
CA TYR A 137 -2.21 -2.51 -4.52
C TYR A 137 -2.36 -1.70 -3.24
N GLN A 138 -2.33 -0.37 -3.34
CA GLN A 138 -2.52 0.51 -2.18
C GLN A 138 -3.90 0.27 -1.55
N PHE A 139 -4.94 0.23 -2.38
CA PHE A 139 -6.29 -0.12 -1.97
C PHE A 139 -6.36 -1.47 -1.27
N ASP A 140 -5.70 -2.48 -1.85
CA ASP A 140 -5.73 -3.84 -1.30
C ASP A 140 -5.08 -3.95 0.08
N THR A 141 -4.14 -3.06 0.39
CA THR A 141 -3.45 -2.99 1.70
C THR A 141 -4.20 -2.21 2.76
N LEU A 142 -5.40 -1.67 2.45
CA LEU A 142 -6.24 -0.90 3.37
C LEU A 142 -7.60 -1.60 3.57
N PRO A 143 -7.70 -2.53 4.53
CA PRO A 143 -8.91 -3.33 4.74
C PRO A 143 -10.07 -2.56 5.38
N VAL A 144 -9.78 -1.48 6.11
CA VAL A 144 -10.81 -0.74 6.84
C VAL A 144 -11.45 0.30 5.91
N ARG A 145 -12.73 0.08 5.61
CA ARG A 145 -13.54 0.93 4.73
C ARG A 145 -14.72 1.49 5.51
N VAL A 146 -15.10 2.71 5.17
CA VAL A 146 -16.29 3.38 5.74
C VAL A 146 -17.25 3.71 4.60
N ASP A 147 -18.54 3.74 4.91
CA ASP A 147 -19.58 3.98 3.90
C ASP A 147 -19.77 5.47 3.61
N ASN A 148 -19.46 6.32 4.59
CA ASN A 148 -19.77 7.74 4.56
C ASN A 148 -18.52 8.61 4.68
N LEU A 149 -18.59 9.82 4.11
CA LEU A 149 -17.48 10.76 4.10
C LEU A 149 -17.18 11.32 5.49
N GLU A 150 -18.21 11.47 6.32
CA GLU A 150 -18.15 12.03 7.67
C GLU A 150 -17.30 11.18 8.62
N GLU A 151 -17.10 9.91 8.28
CA GLU A 151 -16.25 8.99 9.02
C GLU A 151 -14.78 9.12 8.61
N LEU A 152 -14.46 9.81 7.52
CA LEU A 152 -13.08 10.05 7.11
C LEU A 152 -12.39 11.09 8.00
N GLU A 153 -11.10 10.85 8.21
CA GLU A 153 -10.20 11.76 8.90
C GLU A 153 -9.09 12.21 7.96
N PRO A 154 -8.54 13.43 8.11
CA PRO A 154 -7.41 13.87 7.30
C PRO A 154 -6.28 12.83 7.26
N GLY A 155 -5.81 12.55 6.05
CA GLY A 155 -4.84 11.50 5.74
C GLY A 155 -5.47 10.19 5.24
N ASP A 156 -6.76 9.95 5.46
CA ASP A 156 -7.47 8.83 4.84
C ASP A 156 -7.44 8.93 3.31
N LEU A 157 -7.66 7.80 2.63
CA LEU A 157 -7.56 7.72 1.17
C LEU A 157 -8.92 7.50 0.53
N ILE A 158 -9.16 8.21 -0.57
CA ILE A 158 -10.33 8.01 -1.43
C ILE A 158 -9.85 7.34 -2.71
N PHE A 159 -10.35 6.15 -2.96
CA PHE A 159 -10.04 5.33 -4.12
C PHE A 159 -11.19 5.36 -5.12
N TYR A 160 -10.86 5.49 -6.41
CA TYR A 160 -11.84 5.61 -7.48
C TYR A 160 -11.79 4.39 -8.39
N SER A 161 -12.88 3.64 -8.42
CA SER A 161 -13.10 2.61 -9.43
C SER A 161 -13.78 3.20 -10.66
N GLY A 162 -13.36 2.78 -11.84
CA GLY A 162 -13.88 3.32 -13.08
C GLY A 162 -13.52 2.50 -14.30
N ARG A 163 -14.17 2.81 -15.42
CA ARG A 163 -13.84 2.20 -16.72
C ARG A 163 -13.22 3.25 -17.62
N TYR A 164 -12.01 2.99 -18.09
CA TYR A 164 -11.37 3.84 -19.10
C TYR A 164 -12.20 3.93 -20.38
N PHE A 165 -12.34 5.13 -20.93
CA PHE A 165 -13.04 5.36 -22.19
C PHE A 165 -12.31 4.72 -23.38
N ASN A 166 -10.97 4.66 -23.32
CA ASN A 166 -10.19 3.90 -24.28
C ASN A 166 -10.08 2.43 -23.81
N PRO A 167 -10.69 1.47 -24.51
CA PRO A 167 -10.69 0.05 -24.14
C PRO A 167 -9.30 -0.61 -24.19
N GLU A 168 -8.33 -0.02 -24.91
CA GLU A 168 -6.94 -0.49 -24.96
C GLU A 168 -6.16 -0.16 -23.68
N THR A 169 -6.71 0.71 -22.82
CA THR A 169 -6.06 1.06 -21.56
C THR A 169 -6.07 -0.13 -20.62
N LYS A 170 -4.88 -0.53 -20.15
CA LYS A 170 -4.72 -1.60 -19.16
C LYS A 170 -5.63 -1.33 -17.94
N GLN A 171 -6.52 -2.28 -17.67
CA GLN A 171 -7.30 -2.31 -16.44
C GLN A 171 -6.44 -2.80 -15.28
N HIS A 172 -6.73 -2.30 -14.09
CA HIS A 172 -6.08 -2.71 -12.86
C HIS A 172 -7.03 -3.53 -11.99
N PRO A 173 -6.51 -4.29 -11.01
CA PRO A 173 -7.36 -4.96 -10.04
C PRO A 173 -8.40 -4.04 -9.41
N PHE A 174 -9.59 -4.60 -9.15
CA PHE A 174 -10.73 -3.89 -8.56
C PHE A 174 -11.24 -2.70 -9.40
N ASP A 175 -10.93 -2.70 -10.70
CA ASP A 175 -11.22 -1.60 -11.62
C ASP A 175 -10.65 -0.26 -11.11
N MET A 176 -9.54 -0.30 -10.37
CA MET A 176 -9.03 0.86 -9.64
C MET A 176 -8.26 1.82 -10.56
N THR A 177 -8.75 3.06 -10.67
CA THR A 177 -8.24 4.03 -11.66
C THR A 177 -7.51 5.21 -11.05
N HIS A 178 -7.83 5.61 -9.81
CA HIS A 178 -7.29 6.80 -9.18
C HIS A 178 -7.32 6.72 -7.66
N VAL A 179 -6.52 7.56 -6.99
CA VAL A 179 -6.49 7.70 -5.53
C VAL A 179 -6.19 9.16 -5.17
N GLU A 180 -6.85 9.67 -4.12
CA GLU A 180 -6.60 10.99 -3.53
C GLU A 180 -6.49 10.89 -2.00
N ILE A 181 -5.78 11.85 -1.40
CA ILE A 181 -5.62 11.96 0.05
C ILE A 181 -6.69 12.91 0.57
N PHE A 182 -7.58 12.44 1.44
CA PHE A 182 -8.60 13.26 2.08
C PHE A 182 -7.98 14.20 3.11
N ILE A 183 -8.43 15.46 3.13
CA ILE A 183 -7.99 16.47 4.11
C ILE A 183 -9.15 17.19 4.80
N GLY A 184 -10.40 16.96 4.37
CA GLY A 184 -11.60 17.65 4.86
C GLY A 184 -11.66 19.10 4.40
N GLY A 185 -10.63 19.90 4.68
CA GLY A 185 -10.55 21.32 4.35
C GLY A 185 -11.71 22.12 4.97
N SER A 186 -11.95 23.33 4.45
CA SER A 186 -13.08 24.17 4.86
C SER A 186 -14.43 23.66 4.36
N THR A 187 -14.43 22.83 3.30
CA THR A 187 -15.64 22.29 2.66
C THR A 187 -16.13 21.00 3.30
N GLY A 188 -15.31 20.34 4.13
CA GLY A 188 -15.56 18.99 4.62
C GLY A 188 -15.28 17.88 3.59
N GLU A 189 -15.03 18.22 2.32
CA GLU A 189 -14.84 17.26 1.23
C GLU A 189 -13.49 17.35 0.53
N ALA A 190 -12.60 18.24 0.99
CA ALA A 190 -11.39 18.58 0.26
C ALA A 190 -10.37 17.43 0.21
N THR A 191 -9.61 17.38 -0.88
CA THR A 191 -8.59 16.36 -1.15
C THR A 191 -7.30 16.96 -1.70
N ILE A 192 -6.19 16.23 -1.56
CA ILE A 192 -4.95 16.47 -2.28
C ILE A 192 -4.75 15.33 -3.27
N GLY A 193 -4.54 15.66 -4.54
CA GLY A 193 -4.42 14.66 -5.59
C GLY A 193 -3.63 15.13 -6.79
N SER A 194 -3.06 14.16 -7.51
CA SER A 194 -2.54 14.35 -8.86
C SER A 194 -3.61 13.89 -9.85
N ARG A 195 -4.67 14.69 -9.99
CA ARG A 195 -5.93 14.31 -10.66
C ARG A 195 -5.82 14.37 -12.18
N GLU A 196 -5.19 15.41 -12.70
CA GLU A 196 -5.25 15.77 -14.12
C GLU A 196 -3.89 15.57 -14.80
N ARG A 197 -3.87 14.79 -15.89
CA ARG A 197 -2.64 14.40 -16.60
C ARG A 197 -1.77 15.59 -17.02
N PHE A 198 -2.38 16.71 -17.36
CA PHE A 198 -1.70 17.90 -17.87
C PHE A 198 -1.43 18.95 -16.79
N LYS A 199 -1.74 18.66 -15.53
CA LYS A 199 -1.55 19.60 -14.41
C LYS A 199 -0.55 19.03 -13.40
N TRP A 200 -0.69 19.47 -12.16
CA TRP A 200 0.18 19.16 -11.04
C TRP A 200 -0.65 18.69 -9.85
N VAL A 201 0.04 18.22 -8.80
CA VAL A 201 -0.57 17.92 -7.51
C VAL A 201 -1.22 19.20 -6.96
N LYS A 202 -2.53 19.15 -6.72
CA LYS A 202 -3.33 20.28 -6.23
C LYS A 202 -4.17 19.87 -5.04
N GLU A 203 -4.55 20.87 -4.25
CA GLU A 203 -5.70 20.78 -3.36
C GLU A 203 -6.98 21.02 -4.18
N TYR A 204 -8.00 20.23 -3.93
CA TYR A 204 -9.30 20.32 -4.56
C TYR A 204 -10.37 20.47 -3.47
N ASP A 205 -11.33 21.37 -3.71
CA ASP A 205 -12.41 21.66 -2.76
C ASP A 205 -13.33 20.46 -2.50
N THR A 206 -13.37 19.49 -3.41
CA THR A 206 -14.15 18.26 -3.30
C THR A 206 -13.46 17.09 -3.97
N TYR A 207 -13.67 15.90 -3.40
CA TYR A 207 -13.32 14.61 -3.99
C TYR A 207 -14.15 14.27 -5.25
N LYS A 208 -15.28 14.97 -5.47
CA LYS A 208 -16.19 14.71 -6.59
C LYS A 208 -15.71 15.43 -7.84
N PHE A 209 -15.51 14.69 -8.93
CA PHE A 209 -15.19 15.26 -10.23
C PHE A 209 -15.53 14.29 -11.37
N VAL A 210 -15.63 14.83 -12.58
CA VAL A 210 -15.78 14.03 -13.80
C VAL A 210 -14.43 13.88 -14.48
N SER A 211 -13.96 12.64 -14.61
CA SER A 211 -12.70 12.35 -15.29
C SER A 211 -12.86 12.42 -16.80
N LYS A 212 -11.86 13.00 -17.49
CA LYS A 212 -11.76 12.99 -18.96
C LYS A 212 -11.27 11.64 -19.51
N ARG A 213 -10.89 10.68 -18.67
CA ARG A 213 -10.22 9.42 -19.06
C ARG A 213 -11.01 8.16 -18.74
N TRP A 214 -11.91 8.21 -17.78
CA TRP A 214 -12.66 7.07 -17.30
C TRP A 214 -14.04 7.51 -16.79
N SER A 215 -15.04 6.63 -16.88
CA SER A 215 -16.32 6.80 -16.20
C SER A 215 -16.22 6.27 -14.77
N LEU A 216 -16.81 7.00 -13.82
CA LEU A 216 -16.85 6.58 -12.42
C LEU A 216 -17.82 5.40 -12.26
N ILE A 217 -17.36 4.33 -11.62
CA ILE A 217 -18.23 3.27 -11.13
C ILE A 217 -18.58 3.54 -9.66
N GLY A 218 -17.58 3.87 -8.84
CA GLY A 218 -17.78 4.16 -7.43
C GLY A 218 -16.51 4.62 -6.72
N CYS A 219 -16.70 5.27 -5.58
CA CYS A 219 -15.64 5.69 -4.67
C CYS A 219 -15.57 4.74 -3.47
N PHE A 220 -14.37 4.53 -2.94
CA PHE A 220 -14.14 3.79 -1.71
C PHE A 220 -13.38 4.65 -0.71
N PHE A 221 -13.94 4.80 0.49
CA PHE A 221 -13.37 5.58 1.57
C PHE A 221 -12.58 4.66 2.50
N CYS A 222 -11.25 4.78 2.48
CA CYS A 222 -10.35 3.86 3.16
C CYS A 222 -9.61 4.55 4.30
N LYS A 223 -9.70 3.96 5.51
CA LYS A 223 -8.97 4.44 6.69
C LYS A 223 -7.48 4.21 6.53
N LEU A 224 -6.66 5.21 6.86
CA LEU A 224 -5.20 5.12 6.89
C LEU A 224 -4.68 4.30 8.10
N ASP A 225 -5.51 4.13 9.14
CA ASP A 225 -5.19 3.47 10.41
C ASP A 225 -4.34 2.20 10.30
N PRO A 226 -4.65 1.24 9.40
CA PRO A 226 -3.83 0.04 9.23
C PRO A 226 -2.35 0.37 8.97
N TRP A 227 -2.06 1.36 8.12
CA TRP A 227 -0.68 1.78 7.85
C TRP A 227 -0.05 2.49 9.05
N LEU A 228 -0.83 3.27 9.79
CA LEU A 228 -0.37 3.97 11.01
C LEU A 228 0.01 3.00 12.13
N GLU A 229 -0.63 1.83 12.16
CA GLU A 229 -0.36 0.72 13.07
C GLU A 229 0.78 -0.19 12.57
N GLY A 230 1.35 0.10 11.41
CA GLY A 230 2.41 -0.69 10.80
C GLY A 230 1.93 -1.95 10.09
N ASN A 231 0.66 -2.00 9.69
CA ASN A 231 0.09 -3.07 8.89
C ASN A 231 -0.09 -2.63 7.43
N LEU A 232 0.78 -3.13 6.54
CA LEU A 232 0.70 -2.95 5.09
C LEU A 232 0.74 -4.33 4.43
N GLN A 233 -0.33 -5.11 4.65
CA GLN A 233 -0.51 -6.43 4.04
C GLN A 233 -1.67 -6.38 3.04
N PRO A 234 -1.45 -6.79 1.77
CA PRO A 234 -2.55 -6.88 0.82
C PRO A 234 -3.54 -7.96 1.24
N GLN A 235 -4.84 -7.71 1.06
CA GLN A 235 -5.89 -8.69 1.31
C GLN A 235 -5.88 -9.82 0.27
N HIS A 236 -5.41 -9.55 -0.95
CA HIS A 236 -5.33 -10.48 -2.07
C HIS A 236 -3.87 -10.65 -2.52
N PRO A 237 -2.99 -11.25 -1.68
CA PRO A 237 -1.55 -11.35 -1.95
C PRO A 237 -1.22 -12.08 -3.27
N GLU A 238 -2.08 -12.99 -3.73
CA GLU A 238 -1.97 -13.70 -5.00
C GLU A 238 -1.98 -12.78 -6.22
N LEU A 239 -2.57 -11.59 -6.14
CA LEU A 239 -2.58 -10.60 -7.23
C LEU A 239 -1.24 -9.88 -7.38
N TRP A 240 -0.39 -9.93 -6.35
CA TRP A 240 0.82 -9.10 -6.22
C TRP A 240 2.12 -9.90 -6.13
N ARG A 241 2.06 -11.24 -6.25
CA ARG A 241 3.27 -12.07 -6.32
C ARG A 241 4.00 -11.76 -7.63
N GLU A 242 5.18 -11.15 -7.52
CA GLU A 242 6.06 -11.04 -8.67
C GLU A 242 6.73 -12.40 -8.99
N PRO A 243 6.99 -12.73 -10.27
CA PRO A 243 7.61 -13.98 -10.71
C PRO A 243 9.14 -14.03 -10.53
N TRP A 244 9.76 -13.12 -9.77
CA TRP A 244 11.21 -13.10 -9.59
C TRP A 244 11.65 -14.03 -8.46
N GLY A 245 11.73 -15.33 -8.75
CA GLY A 245 12.31 -16.30 -7.81
C GLY A 245 12.25 -17.77 -8.20
N THR A 246 11.43 -18.15 -9.17
CA THR A 246 11.43 -19.51 -9.73
C THR A 246 11.41 -19.41 -11.25
N LYS A 247 12.31 -20.14 -11.92
CA LYS A 247 12.37 -20.23 -13.38
C LYS A 247 10.95 -20.41 -13.95
N PRO A 248 10.51 -19.63 -14.94
CA PRO A 248 9.22 -19.86 -15.57
C PRO A 248 9.23 -21.26 -16.21
N ALA A 249 8.19 -22.03 -15.96
CA ALA A 249 7.85 -23.16 -16.83
C ALA A 249 7.66 -22.64 -18.26
N PRO A 250 8.04 -23.40 -19.30
CA PRO A 250 8.08 -22.89 -20.66
C PRO A 250 6.67 -22.57 -21.17
N VAL A 251 6.55 -21.33 -21.66
CA VAL A 251 5.72 -20.81 -22.76
C VAL A 251 4.29 -21.35 -22.90
N GLY A 252 3.29 -20.47 -22.75
CA GLY A 252 1.99 -20.68 -23.41
C GLY A 252 0.81 -19.86 -22.93
N ILE A 253 0.82 -19.32 -21.71
CA ILE A 253 -0.35 -18.61 -21.17
C ILE A 253 0.11 -17.30 -20.56
N ALA A 254 -0.01 -16.22 -21.33
CA ALA A 254 -0.13 -14.90 -20.72
C ALA A 254 -1.31 -14.99 -19.74
N LEU A 255 -1.05 -14.82 -18.45
CA LEU A 255 -2.11 -14.65 -17.45
C LEU A 255 -2.85 -13.35 -17.81
N SER A 256 -3.82 -13.46 -18.72
CA SER A 256 -4.76 -12.41 -19.01
C SER A 256 -5.49 -12.12 -17.71
N TRP A 257 -5.46 -10.85 -17.31
CA TRP A 257 -6.29 -10.37 -16.22
C TRP A 257 -7.74 -10.72 -16.56
N ASN A 258 -8.33 -11.67 -15.83
CA ASN A 258 -9.75 -11.95 -15.95
C ASN A 258 -10.50 -10.86 -15.19
N SER A 259 -10.91 -9.82 -15.93
CA SER A 259 -11.70 -8.71 -15.42
C SER A 259 -13.01 -9.15 -14.75
N GLN A 260 -13.53 -10.33 -15.07
CA GLN A 260 -14.76 -10.85 -14.49
C GLN A 260 -14.57 -11.42 -13.07
N ARG A 261 -13.35 -11.86 -12.70
CA ARG A 261 -13.13 -12.55 -11.42
C ARG A 261 -12.91 -11.62 -10.22
N PHE A 262 -12.45 -10.40 -10.45
CA PHE A 262 -12.04 -9.48 -9.38
C PHE A 262 -12.61 -8.05 -9.54
N SER A 263 -13.64 -7.90 -10.38
CA SER A 263 -14.47 -6.69 -10.35
C SER A 263 -15.30 -6.71 -9.07
N VAL A 264 -15.36 -5.58 -8.36
CA VAL A 264 -16.13 -5.45 -7.11
C VAL A 264 -17.65 -5.59 -7.33
N PHE A 265 -18.10 -5.51 -8.59
CA PHE A 265 -19.52 -5.36 -8.93
C PHE A 265 -20.12 -6.50 -9.77
N HIS A 266 -19.46 -7.66 -9.90
CA HIS A 266 -20.09 -8.81 -10.56
C HIS A 266 -20.75 -9.75 -9.54
N HIS A 267 -22.07 -9.61 -9.37
CA HIS A 267 -22.93 -10.71 -8.94
C HIS A 267 -23.13 -11.67 -10.11
N GLY A 268 -22.99 -12.96 -9.86
CA GLY A 268 -22.96 -13.99 -10.90
C GLY A 268 -24.19 -14.01 -11.81
N SER A 269 -23.95 -14.16 -13.11
CA SER A 269 -24.83 -14.96 -13.95
C SER A 269 -24.28 -16.38 -13.93
N ALA A 270 -24.64 -17.12 -12.89
CA ALA A 270 -24.76 -18.57 -13.00
C ALA A 270 -26.09 -18.83 -13.70
N GLY A 271 -26.01 -19.49 -14.85
CA GLY A 271 -27.15 -19.83 -15.70
C GLY A 271 -26.65 -20.62 -16.89
N ASP A 272 -25.94 -21.71 -16.58
CA ASP A 272 -25.84 -22.85 -17.49
C ASP A 272 -27.25 -23.41 -17.67
N GLU A 273 -27.77 -23.38 -18.89
CA GLU A 273 -28.75 -24.36 -19.34
C GLU A 273 -28.23 -24.94 -20.66
N ASP A 274 -27.61 -26.11 -20.54
CA ASP A 274 -27.55 -27.09 -21.62
C ASP A 274 -28.98 -27.45 -22.03
N ALA A 275 -29.33 -27.23 -23.30
CA ALA A 275 -30.45 -27.92 -23.93
C ALA A 275 -30.12 -28.17 -25.41
N ASP A 276 -29.80 -29.43 -25.69
CA ASP A 276 -29.70 -30.03 -27.00
C ASP A 276 -30.95 -29.78 -27.88
N GLY A 277 -30.69 -29.48 -29.16
CA GLY A 277 -31.26 -30.27 -30.26
C GLY A 277 -32.68 -30.00 -30.75
N GLN A 278 -32.76 -29.83 -32.09
CA GLN A 278 -33.94 -29.90 -32.99
C GLN A 278 -34.78 -28.61 -33.00
N GLY A 279 -35.01 -27.92 -34.11
CA GLY A 279 -35.25 -28.36 -35.48
C GLY A 279 -36.67 -27.93 -35.88
N ALA A 280 -36.80 -27.33 -37.07
CA ALA A 280 -38.03 -27.01 -37.81
C ALA A 280 -38.67 -25.60 -37.68
N GLN A 281 -38.55 -24.89 -38.81
CA GLN A 281 -39.63 -24.33 -39.64
C GLN A 281 -40.39 -23.04 -39.27
N ASP A 282 -40.28 -22.14 -40.26
CA ASP A 282 -41.34 -21.36 -40.92
C ASP A 282 -41.79 -19.99 -40.38
N SER A 283 -41.63 -19.00 -41.29
CA SER A 283 -42.49 -17.84 -41.63
C SER A 283 -43.36 -17.26 -40.51
N TRP A 284 -43.28 -15.95 -40.23
CA TRP A 284 -43.79 -14.82 -41.03
C TRP A 284 -43.19 -13.51 -40.52
#